data_AF-A0A4R4P4H1-F1
#
_entry.id   AF-A0A4R4P4H1-F1
#
_cell.length_a   1.000
_cell.length_b   1.000
_cell.length_c   1.000
_cell.angle_alpha   90.00
_cell.angle_beta   90.00
_cell.angle_gamma   90.00
#
_symmetry.space_group_name_H-M   'P 1'
#
loop_
_entity.id
_entity.type
_entity.pdbx_description
1 polymer ?
#
loop_
_entity_poly.entity_id
_entity_poly.type
_entity_poly.pdbx_seq_one_letter_code
_entity_poly.pdbx_strand_id
1 'polypeptide(L)'
;MSLEPPSSIARGRMRESGTGLALSGRYVRGDTPAVMVDDRIDDRRVIGFVYRPPAGTGVPDRFCDHVLLDGDDGVPVRLLQECADRAERCGHLPPRRRPEMISDVAAVAAGLPELIGRLTGGAPDPAGTFFTRLFDRVWELGHLIWAVGGSVRDLIADGAEAKVNDLDFAGTAPPGLMATLVREVLAGMGTRRPFRIKVSGGQVCSARFRGEDEALLEYKALDLRGFPFRVSGGDLQRDAETRDLSVNSIHYDPRHELVLDPTLRGLADLGSDVGDGSVRELWVPYRHDVPFEQVGILLRLVKFVARWRGEGLRIRVAQPMRWAAGLPDDLFARLSAAEWDKLREIRDDYLKDHSAEARRSAAEEIGPMAVRLLAELDVRSGR
;
A
#
# COMPACT_ATOMS: atom_id res chain seq x y z
N MET A 1 0.54 56.41 -32.26
CA MET A 1 0.14 55.08 -32.76
C MET A 1 0.67 54.06 -31.78
N SER A 2 -0.14 53.76 -30.77
CA SER A 2 0.13 52.78 -29.72
C SER A 2 -0.72 51.56 -30.03
N LEU A 3 -0.08 50.41 -30.21
CA LEU A 3 -0.75 49.14 -30.46
C LEU A 3 -0.79 48.37 -29.12
N GLU A 4 -1.98 48.26 -28.55
CA GLU A 4 -2.28 47.31 -27.46
C GLU A 4 -2.36 45.88 -28.02
N PRO A 5 -1.94 44.85 -27.26
CA PRO A 5 -2.18 43.46 -27.61
C PRO A 5 -3.57 43.00 -27.10
N PRO A 6 -4.25 42.07 -27.80
CA PRO A 6 -5.59 41.63 -27.44
C PRO A 6 -5.59 40.68 -26.24
N SER A 7 -6.39 41.02 -25.25
CA SER A 7 -6.78 40.17 -24.12
C SER A 7 -7.88 39.18 -24.52
N SER A 8 -7.62 37.87 -24.47
CA SER A 8 -8.65 36.87 -24.16
C SER A 8 -8.04 35.50 -23.84
N ILE A 9 -7.63 35.29 -22.59
CA ILE A 9 -7.53 33.93 -22.03
C ILE A 9 -8.93 33.58 -21.52
N ALA A 10 -9.63 32.77 -22.31
CA ALA A 10 -10.85 32.11 -21.88
C ALA A 10 -10.52 31.19 -20.70
N ARG A 11 -10.89 31.60 -19.49
CA ARG A 11 -10.97 30.69 -18.34
C ARG A 11 -12.10 29.70 -18.62
N GLY A 12 -11.75 28.54 -19.17
CA GLY A 12 -12.63 27.39 -19.21
C GLY A 12 -13.01 27.02 -17.78
N ARG A 13 -14.26 27.30 -17.40
CA ARG A 13 -14.87 26.70 -16.21
C ARG A 13 -14.80 25.19 -16.39
N MET A 14 -13.97 24.51 -15.58
CA MET A 14 -14.15 23.09 -15.33
C MET A 14 -15.61 22.91 -14.92
N ARG A 15 -16.36 22.19 -15.74
CA ARG A 15 -17.64 21.65 -15.32
C ARG A 15 -17.33 20.70 -14.17
N GLU A 16 -17.82 21.00 -12.98
CA GLU A 16 -17.99 20.00 -11.93
C GLU A 16 -18.88 18.91 -12.54
N SER A 17 -18.25 17.83 -13.00
CA SER A 17 -18.95 16.65 -13.49
C SER A 17 -19.60 15.99 -12.28
N GLY A 18 -20.92 15.79 -12.32
CA GLY A 18 -21.72 15.08 -11.30
C GLY A 18 -21.35 13.60 -11.09
N THR A 19 -20.16 13.17 -11.49
CA THR A 19 -19.60 11.83 -11.32
C THR A 19 -19.16 11.57 -9.87
N GLY A 20 -18.68 12.59 -9.15
CA GLY A 20 -18.17 12.43 -7.78
C GLY A 20 -19.22 11.95 -6.76
N LEU A 21 -20.46 12.45 -6.86
CA LEU A 21 -21.57 12.05 -5.98
C LEU A 21 -22.14 10.66 -6.33
N ALA A 22 -22.08 10.25 -7.60
CA ALA A 22 -22.55 8.93 -8.03
C ALA A 22 -21.58 7.81 -7.57
N LEU A 23 -20.28 8.11 -7.50
CA LEU A 23 -19.25 7.17 -7.05
C LEU A 23 -19.23 6.97 -5.53
N SER A 24 -19.62 7.97 -4.74
CA SER A 24 -19.74 7.82 -3.27
C SER A 24 -20.87 6.88 -2.87
N GLY A 25 -21.92 6.76 -3.68
CA GLY A 25 -23.04 5.83 -3.42
C GLY A 25 -22.69 4.35 -3.56
N ARG A 26 -21.51 4.01 -4.10
CA ARG A 26 -21.07 2.60 -4.25
C ARG A 26 -20.56 1.98 -2.95
N TYR A 27 -20.21 2.79 -1.96
CA TYR A 27 -19.70 2.34 -0.67
C TYR A 27 -20.70 2.70 0.42
N VAL A 28 -21.74 1.90 0.56
CA VAL A 28 -22.69 2.03 1.66
C VAL A 28 -22.38 0.93 2.66
N ARG A 29 -22.20 1.31 3.92
CA ARG A 29 -22.16 0.34 5.01
C ARG A 29 -23.54 -0.29 5.12
N GLY A 30 -23.64 -1.60 4.86
CA GLY A 30 -24.86 -2.37 5.14
C GLY A 30 -25.07 -2.56 6.64
N ASP A 31 -26.04 -3.39 7.03
CA ASP A 31 -26.34 -3.74 8.43
C ASP A 31 -25.27 -4.67 9.05
N THR A 32 -24.00 -4.47 8.71
CA THR A 32 -22.93 -5.41 9.04
C THR A 32 -22.56 -5.32 10.52
N PRO A 33 -22.27 -6.48 11.16
CA PRO A 33 -21.97 -6.50 12.60
C PRO A 33 -20.53 -6.07 12.92
N ALA A 34 -19.70 -5.75 11.92
CA ALA A 34 -18.29 -5.43 12.17
C ALA A 34 -18.13 -4.06 12.84
N VAL A 35 -17.25 -4.01 13.85
CA VAL A 35 -16.78 -2.76 14.46
C VAL A 35 -15.79 -2.10 13.50
N MET A 36 -16.02 -0.82 13.24
CA MET A 36 -15.25 -0.01 12.31
C MET A 36 -14.63 1.20 13.02
N VAL A 37 -13.65 1.83 12.38
CA VAL A 37 -13.20 3.17 12.79
C VAL A 37 -14.38 4.14 12.73
N ASP A 38 -14.41 5.09 13.67
CA ASP A 38 -15.49 6.04 13.92
C ASP A 38 -16.79 5.43 14.52
N ASP A 39 -16.88 4.11 14.76
CA ASP A 39 -17.92 3.54 15.64
C ASP A 39 -17.75 4.05 17.09
N ARG A 40 -18.79 3.94 17.91
CA ARG A 40 -18.71 4.27 19.34
C ARG A 40 -18.88 3.01 20.20
N ILE A 41 -18.05 2.85 21.22
CA ILE A 41 -18.20 1.84 22.27
C ILE A 41 -18.19 2.58 23.59
N ASP A 42 -19.27 2.45 24.38
CA ASP A 42 -19.42 3.12 25.67
C ASP A 42 -19.12 4.65 25.55
N ASP A 43 -19.74 5.30 24.56
CA ASP A 43 -19.57 6.72 24.20
C ASP A 43 -18.17 7.16 23.73
N ARG A 44 -17.23 6.24 23.59
CA ARG A 44 -15.89 6.51 23.08
C ARG A 44 -15.77 6.05 21.65
N ARG A 45 -15.17 6.89 20.82
CA ARG A 45 -14.96 6.61 19.41
C ARG A 45 -13.85 5.58 19.20
N VAL A 46 -14.06 4.63 18.30
CA VAL A 46 -13.03 3.72 17.79
C VAL A 46 -12.10 4.48 16.87
N ILE A 47 -10.81 4.55 17.22
CA ILE A 47 -9.80 5.25 16.43
C ILE A 47 -8.94 4.29 15.60
N GLY A 48 -8.90 3.00 15.95
CA GLY A 48 -8.14 2.00 15.21
C GLY A 48 -8.11 0.64 15.90
N PHE A 49 -7.24 -0.24 15.39
CA PHE A 49 -7.09 -1.61 15.87
C PHE A 49 -5.62 -1.99 16.04
N VAL A 50 -5.34 -2.76 17.09
CA VAL A 50 -4.01 -3.27 17.39
C VAL A 50 -4.02 -4.79 17.33
N TYR A 51 -3.17 -5.36 16.48
CA TYR A 51 -2.96 -6.80 16.43
C TYR A 51 -1.94 -7.23 17.49
N ARG A 52 -2.35 -8.10 18.41
CA ARG A 52 -1.53 -8.65 19.49
C ARG A 52 -1.85 -10.14 19.68
N PRO A 53 -1.04 -11.05 19.14
CA PRO A 53 -1.24 -12.48 19.38
C PRO A 53 -0.86 -12.82 20.83
N PRO A 54 -1.55 -13.77 21.47
CA PRO A 54 -1.17 -14.23 22.81
C PRO A 54 0.25 -14.84 22.79
N ALA A 55 0.98 -14.67 23.88
CA ALA A 55 2.33 -15.21 24.00
C ALA A 55 2.29 -16.74 23.87
N GLY A 56 2.96 -17.27 22.83
CA GLY A 56 3.13 -18.71 22.65
C GLY A 56 1.96 -19.50 22.04
N THR A 57 0.82 -18.87 21.70
CA THR A 57 -0.37 -19.60 21.17
C THR A 57 -0.40 -19.75 19.64
N GLY A 58 0.40 -18.98 18.90
CA GLY A 58 0.96 -19.35 17.59
C GLY A 58 0.04 -19.39 16.36
N VAL A 59 -1.24 -19.01 16.45
CA VAL A 59 -2.15 -18.95 15.28
C VAL A 59 -2.76 -17.55 15.15
N PRO A 60 -2.50 -16.82 14.06
CA PRO A 60 -3.16 -15.54 13.81
C PRO A 60 -4.66 -15.71 13.60
N ASP A 61 -5.47 -15.00 14.38
CA ASP A 61 -6.93 -15.01 14.26
C ASP A 61 -7.54 -13.70 14.75
N ARG A 62 -8.87 -13.57 14.57
CA ARG A 62 -9.66 -12.42 15.00
C ARG A 62 -9.65 -12.14 16.51
N PHE A 63 -9.21 -13.08 17.35
CA PHE A 63 -9.06 -12.88 18.79
C PHE A 63 -7.74 -12.21 19.15
N CYS A 64 -6.88 -11.98 18.16
CA CYS A 64 -5.67 -11.19 18.31
C CYS A 64 -5.91 -9.69 18.08
N ASP A 65 -7.07 -9.28 17.56
CA ASP A 65 -7.37 -7.87 17.29
C ASP A 65 -7.99 -7.17 18.51
N HIS A 66 -7.42 -6.02 18.86
CA HIS A 66 -7.80 -5.21 20.01
C HIS A 66 -8.30 -3.83 19.55
N VAL A 67 -9.31 -3.29 20.22
CA VAL A 67 -9.92 -2.00 19.86
C VAL A 67 -9.22 -0.85 20.58
N LEU A 68 -8.70 0.07 19.78
CA LEU A 68 -8.17 1.34 20.26
C LEU A 68 -9.28 2.40 20.24
N LEU A 69 -9.55 2.99 21.40
CA LEU A 69 -10.58 4.01 21.60
C LEU A 69 -9.93 5.38 21.83
N ASP A 70 -10.68 6.43 21.51
CA ASP A 70 -10.28 7.82 21.78
C ASP A 70 -10.00 8.00 23.28
N GLY A 71 -8.85 8.61 23.62
CA GLY A 71 -8.37 8.76 24.99
C GLY A 71 -7.66 7.54 25.59
N ASP A 72 -7.34 6.49 24.81
CA ASP A 72 -6.40 5.47 25.28
C ASP A 72 -4.94 5.99 25.21
N ASP A 73 -4.23 5.93 26.34
CA ASP A 73 -2.83 6.38 26.44
C ASP A 73 -1.80 5.25 26.19
N GLY A 74 -2.27 4.04 25.87
CA GLY A 74 -1.41 2.86 25.77
C GLY A 74 -1.97 1.76 24.88
N VAL A 75 -1.28 0.62 24.86
CA VAL A 75 -1.70 -0.55 24.08
C VAL A 75 -3.04 -1.06 24.63
N PRO A 76 -4.10 -1.13 23.79
CA PRO A 76 -5.41 -1.56 24.25
C PRO A 76 -5.40 -3.04 24.61
N VAL A 77 -6.18 -3.40 25.64
CA VAL A 77 -6.37 -4.79 26.10
C VAL A 77 -7.76 -5.36 25.76
N ARG A 78 -8.66 -4.52 25.25
CA ARG A 78 -10.05 -4.91 24.94
C ARG A 78 -10.10 -5.61 23.58
N LEU A 79 -10.63 -6.82 23.55
CA LEU A 79 -10.75 -7.59 22.33
C LEU A 79 -11.86 -7.02 21.43
N LEU A 80 -11.62 -7.05 20.12
CA LEU A 80 -12.59 -6.62 19.11
C LEU A 80 -13.92 -7.37 19.23
N GLN A 81 -13.86 -8.69 19.44
CA GLN A 81 -15.03 -9.55 19.56
C GLN A 81 -15.90 -9.18 20.79
N GLU A 82 -15.29 -8.80 21.90
CA GLU A 82 -15.99 -8.43 23.16
C GLU A 82 -16.66 -7.05 23.08
N CYS A 83 -16.31 -6.27 22.06
CA CYS A 83 -16.84 -4.94 21.84
C CYS A 83 -17.95 -4.92 20.79
N ALA A 84 -18.10 -5.99 20.01
CA ALA A 84 -19.01 -6.02 18.85
C ALA A 84 -20.45 -5.71 19.24
N ASP A 85 -21.01 -6.39 20.24
CA ASP A 85 -22.41 -6.23 20.62
C ASP A 85 -22.74 -4.90 21.30
N ARG A 86 -21.72 -4.18 21.79
CA ARG A 86 -21.86 -2.89 22.50
C ARG A 86 -21.64 -1.68 21.60
N ALA A 87 -21.24 -1.90 20.36
CA ALA A 87 -20.78 -0.83 19.50
C ALA A 87 -21.94 -0.19 18.72
N GLU A 88 -22.07 1.13 18.86
CA GLU A 88 -22.93 1.97 18.05
C GLU A 88 -22.27 2.18 16.67
N ARG A 89 -22.99 1.83 15.62
CA ARG A 89 -22.48 1.72 14.25
C ARG A 89 -22.50 3.05 13.51
N CYS A 90 -21.72 4.01 14.00
CA CYS A 90 -21.64 5.37 13.43
C CYS A 90 -20.57 5.51 12.34
N GLY A 91 -19.63 4.58 12.25
CA GLY A 91 -18.54 4.63 11.28
C GLY A 91 -19.00 4.50 9.82
N HIS A 92 -18.31 5.17 8.91
CA HIS A 92 -18.63 5.18 7.48
C HIS A 92 -17.67 4.34 6.63
N LEU A 93 -18.22 3.72 5.58
CA LEU A 93 -17.47 3.19 4.46
C LEU A 93 -17.53 4.18 3.29
N PRO A 94 -16.42 4.41 2.58
CA PRO A 94 -15.04 4.16 2.98
C PRO A 94 -14.61 5.17 4.07
N PRO A 95 -13.52 4.93 4.80
CA PRO A 95 -12.91 5.98 5.60
C PRO A 95 -12.60 7.18 4.68
N ARG A 96 -13.11 8.37 5.05
CA ARG A 96 -12.97 9.70 4.40
C ARG A 96 -12.24 9.70 3.05
N ARG A 97 -13.00 9.80 1.95
CA ARG A 97 -12.43 10.00 0.60
C ARG A 97 -12.72 11.38 0.05
N ARG A 98 -11.84 11.84 -0.83
CA ARG A 98 -12.10 13.02 -1.66
C ARG A 98 -12.43 12.56 -3.10
N PRO A 99 -13.49 13.05 -3.74
CA PRO A 99 -13.89 12.61 -5.07
C PRO A 99 -12.77 12.68 -6.12
N GLU A 100 -11.87 13.67 -6.01
CA GLU A 100 -10.74 13.87 -6.91
C GLU A 100 -9.71 12.72 -6.92
N MET A 101 -9.71 11.87 -5.90
CA MET A 101 -8.77 10.74 -5.82
C MET A 101 -9.29 9.49 -6.53
N ILE A 102 -10.52 9.50 -7.05
CA ILE A 102 -11.19 8.33 -7.61
C ILE A 102 -11.32 8.51 -9.13
N SER A 103 -10.85 7.52 -9.87
CA SER A 103 -11.01 7.42 -11.32
C SER A 103 -11.68 6.12 -11.71
N ASP A 104 -12.47 6.16 -12.77
CA ASP A 104 -12.99 4.95 -13.41
C ASP A 104 -11.83 4.18 -14.04
N VAL A 105 -11.77 2.86 -13.85
CA VAL A 105 -10.68 2.05 -14.40
C VAL A 105 -10.63 2.11 -15.93
N ALA A 106 -11.77 2.24 -16.62
CA ALA A 106 -11.81 2.33 -18.07
C ALA A 106 -11.13 3.61 -18.59
N ALA A 107 -11.13 4.67 -17.79
CA ALA A 107 -10.46 5.93 -18.12
C ALA A 107 -8.95 5.89 -17.86
N VAL A 108 -8.48 5.00 -16.97
CA VAL A 108 -7.06 4.89 -16.58
C VAL A 108 -6.35 3.76 -17.32
N ALA A 109 -6.91 2.56 -17.27
CA ALA A 109 -6.34 1.34 -17.83
C ALA A 109 -7.44 0.30 -18.07
N ALA A 110 -8.12 0.36 -19.22
CA ALA A 110 -9.27 -0.49 -19.53
C ALA A 110 -9.00 -2.02 -19.44
N GLY A 111 -7.76 -2.46 -19.66
CA GLY A 111 -7.37 -3.87 -19.52
C GLY A 111 -7.05 -4.33 -18.10
N LEU A 112 -6.99 -3.41 -17.13
CA LEU A 112 -6.59 -3.72 -15.74
C LEU A 112 -7.49 -4.76 -15.06
N PRO A 113 -8.84 -4.73 -15.19
CA PRO A 113 -9.70 -5.73 -14.57
C PRO A 113 -9.38 -7.16 -15.05
N GLU A 114 -9.18 -7.34 -16.36
CA GLU A 114 -8.86 -8.65 -16.94
C GLU A 114 -7.48 -9.13 -16.49
N LEU A 115 -6.49 -8.25 -16.46
CA LEU A 115 -5.13 -8.55 -16.03
C LEU A 115 -5.08 -8.98 -14.56
N ILE A 116 -5.74 -8.23 -13.67
CA ILE A 116 -5.86 -8.59 -12.25
C ILE A 116 -6.63 -9.90 -12.11
N GLY A 117 -7.72 -10.09 -12.86
CA GLY A 117 -8.49 -11.32 -12.89
C GLY A 117 -7.61 -12.55 -13.19
N ARG A 118 -6.73 -12.46 -14.20
CA ARG A 118 -5.76 -13.53 -14.52
C ARG A 118 -4.77 -13.80 -13.38
N LEU A 119 -4.25 -12.75 -12.74
CA LEU A 119 -3.29 -12.90 -11.63
C LEU A 119 -3.96 -13.51 -10.39
N THR A 120 -5.22 -13.17 -10.15
CA THR A 120 -6.01 -13.82 -9.10
C THR A 120 -6.47 -15.23 -9.47
N GLY A 121 -6.48 -15.58 -10.77
CA GLY A 121 -6.93 -16.86 -11.32
C GLY A 121 -5.80 -17.85 -11.65
N GLY A 122 -4.71 -17.86 -10.89
CA GLY A 122 -3.55 -18.75 -11.10
C GLY A 122 -3.65 -20.10 -10.37
N ALA A 123 -2.80 -21.07 -10.72
CA ALA A 123 -2.70 -22.31 -9.92
C ALA A 123 -2.30 -21.99 -8.46
N PRO A 124 -2.86 -22.67 -7.45
CA PRO A 124 -3.77 -23.82 -7.51
C PRO A 124 -5.27 -23.46 -7.60
N ASP A 125 -5.61 -22.21 -7.89
CA ASP A 125 -6.97 -21.70 -8.02
C ASP A 125 -7.21 -21.10 -9.42
N PRO A 126 -7.25 -21.93 -10.49
CA PRO A 126 -7.32 -21.47 -11.89
C PRO A 126 -8.57 -20.63 -12.21
N ALA A 127 -9.57 -20.65 -11.34
CA ALA A 127 -10.82 -19.91 -11.46
C ALA A 127 -10.85 -18.63 -10.61
N GLY A 128 -9.80 -18.33 -9.83
CA GLY A 128 -9.76 -17.19 -8.92
C GLY A 128 -10.85 -17.23 -7.84
N THR A 129 -11.28 -18.44 -7.50
CA THR A 129 -12.38 -18.70 -6.55
C THR A 129 -12.01 -18.25 -5.13
N PHE A 130 -10.75 -18.40 -4.72
CA PHE A 130 -10.22 -17.94 -3.45
C PHE A 130 -10.37 -16.43 -3.31
N PHE A 131 -9.83 -15.66 -4.27
CA PHE A 131 -9.89 -14.20 -4.20
C PHE A 131 -11.32 -13.68 -4.32
N THR A 132 -12.12 -14.26 -5.22
CA THR A 132 -13.53 -13.89 -5.36
C THR A 132 -14.28 -14.09 -4.04
N ARG A 133 -14.18 -15.28 -3.43
CA ARG A 133 -14.83 -15.58 -2.15
C ARG A 133 -14.26 -14.72 -1.01
N LEU A 134 -12.96 -14.46 -1.01
CA LEU A 134 -12.33 -13.61 0.00
C LEU A 134 -12.87 -12.18 -0.09
N PHE A 135 -12.91 -11.59 -1.29
CA PHE A 135 -13.42 -10.24 -1.50
C PHE A 135 -14.89 -10.12 -1.12
N ASP A 136 -15.71 -11.12 -1.47
CA ASP A 136 -17.12 -11.16 -1.07
C ASP A 136 -17.26 -11.24 0.46
N ARG A 137 -16.51 -12.10 1.14
CA ARG A 137 -16.56 -12.20 2.61
C ARG A 137 -16.08 -10.93 3.31
N VAL A 138 -15.04 -10.29 2.78
CA VAL A 138 -14.55 -8.99 3.28
C VAL A 138 -15.65 -7.93 3.13
N TRP A 139 -16.31 -7.88 1.96
CA TRP A 139 -17.39 -6.94 1.68
C TRP A 139 -18.64 -7.18 2.53
N GLU A 140 -19.06 -8.44 2.70
CA GLU A 140 -20.21 -8.83 3.53
C GLU A 140 -20.03 -8.43 5.00
N LEU A 141 -18.79 -8.38 5.49
CA LEU A 141 -18.49 -7.86 6.82
C LEU A 141 -18.40 -6.33 6.88
N GLY A 142 -18.53 -5.64 5.74
CA GLY A 142 -18.43 -4.19 5.66
C GLY A 142 -17.00 -3.70 5.69
N HIS A 143 -16.05 -4.48 5.20
CA HIS A 143 -14.68 -4.05 4.99
C HIS A 143 -14.38 -3.91 3.49
N LEU A 144 -13.31 -3.18 3.18
CA LEU A 144 -12.84 -2.94 1.83
C LEU A 144 -11.45 -3.54 1.65
N ILE A 145 -11.17 -3.95 0.42
CA ILE A 145 -9.89 -4.48 -0.01
C ILE A 145 -9.55 -3.94 -1.39
N TRP A 146 -8.29 -3.58 -1.59
CA TRP A 146 -7.74 -3.06 -2.83
C TRP A 146 -6.49 -3.82 -3.19
N ALA A 147 -6.28 -4.09 -4.49
CA ALA A 147 -4.96 -4.43 -4.99
C ALA A 147 -4.09 -3.16 -4.95
N VAL A 148 -2.80 -3.31 -4.62
CA VAL A 148 -1.91 -2.17 -4.38
C VAL A 148 -0.47 -2.44 -4.80
N GLY A 149 0.34 -1.39 -4.77
CA GLY A 149 1.80 -1.52 -4.81
C GLY A 149 2.34 -1.71 -6.22
N GLY A 150 3.36 -2.55 -6.35
CA GLY A 150 4.12 -2.68 -7.58
C GLY A 150 3.35 -3.29 -8.74
N SER A 151 2.47 -4.24 -8.44
CA SER A 151 1.62 -4.89 -9.44
C SER A 151 0.66 -3.91 -10.11
N VAL A 152 -0.11 -3.15 -9.32
CA VAL A 152 -1.06 -2.16 -9.86
C VAL A 152 -0.34 -1.11 -10.70
N ARG A 153 0.81 -0.60 -10.21
CA ARG A 153 1.66 0.34 -10.96
C ARG A 153 2.09 -0.23 -12.30
N ASP A 154 2.71 -1.40 -12.30
CA ASP A 154 3.29 -1.99 -13.51
C ASP A 154 2.18 -2.40 -14.50
N LEU A 155 1.03 -2.89 -14.03
CA LEU A 155 -0.13 -3.20 -14.87
C LEU A 155 -0.77 -1.97 -15.52
N ILE A 156 -0.85 -0.84 -14.81
CA ILE A 156 -1.35 0.41 -15.38
C ILE A 156 -0.37 0.94 -16.43
N ALA A 157 0.94 0.88 -16.14
CA ALA A 157 1.96 1.48 -17.01
C ALA A 157 2.29 0.63 -18.24
N ASP A 158 2.41 -0.69 -18.05
CA ASP A 158 2.98 -1.61 -19.03
C ASP A 158 1.93 -2.62 -19.55
N GLY A 159 0.71 -2.61 -19.00
CA GLY A 159 -0.40 -3.43 -19.47
C GLY A 159 -0.09 -4.93 -19.41
N ALA A 160 -0.31 -5.62 -20.53
CA ALA A 160 -0.06 -7.07 -20.64
C ALA A 160 1.43 -7.46 -20.63
N GLU A 161 2.33 -6.51 -20.88
CA GLU A 161 3.78 -6.73 -20.86
C GLU A 161 4.37 -6.61 -19.43
N ALA A 162 3.55 -6.21 -18.46
CA ALA A 162 3.97 -6.07 -17.07
C ALA A 162 4.44 -7.41 -16.48
N LYS A 163 5.63 -7.40 -15.91
CA LYS A 163 6.17 -8.54 -15.14
C LYS A 163 5.75 -8.41 -13.68
N VAL A 164 4.57 -8.95 -13.35
CA VAL A 164 4.04 -8.96 -11.99
C VAL A 164 4.56 -10.19 -11.25
N ASN A 165 5.33 -9.96 -10.19
CA ASN A 165 5.91 -11.04 -9.36
C ASN A 165 5.08 -11.32 -8.10
N ASP A 166 4.33 -10.33 -7.63
CA ASP A 166 3.58 -10.38 -6.38
C ASP A 166 2.29 -9.54 -6.50
N LEU A 167 1.20 -10.04 -5.91
CA LEU A 167 -0.06 -9.32 -5.80
C LEU A 167 -0.32 -8.97 -4.34
N ASP A 168 -0.05 -7.70 -4.01
CA ASP A 168 -0.29 -7.15 -2.69
C ASP A 168 -1.68 -6.56 -2.57
N PHE A 169 -2.26 -6.68 -1.37
CA PHE A 169 -3.54 -6.09 -1.03
C PHE A 169 -3.43 -5.19 0.19
N ALA A 170 -4.25 -4.14 0.20
CA ALA A 170 -4.49 -3.32 1.38
C ALA A 170 -5.99 -3.20 1.68
N GLY A 171 -6.37 -2.93 2.92
CA GLY A 171 -7.78 -2.84 3.27
C GLY A 171 -8.09 -2.38 4.67
N THR A 172 -9.38 -2.37 5.00
CA THR A 172 -9.88 -1.87 6.30
C THR A 172 -10.05 -2.97 7.34
N ALA A 173 -10.00 -4.25 6.95
CA ALA A 173 -10.13 -5.36 7.88
C ALA A 173 -8.87 -5.46 8.78
N PRO A 174 -9.03 -5.61 10.10
CA PRO A 174 -7.89 -5.85 11.00
C PRO A 174 -7.11 -7.13 10.63
N PRO A 175 -5.80 -7.21 10.93
CA PRO A 175 -4.96 -8.33 10.50
C PRO A 175 -5.41 -9.70 11.02
N GLY A 176 -5.90 -9.78 12.26
CA GLY A 176 -6.39 -11.03 12.83
C GLY A 176 -7.68 -11.51 12.14
N LEU A 177 -8.60 -10.59 11.88
CA LEU A 177 -9.82 -10.84 11.12
C LEU A 177 -9.49 -11.34 9.72
N MET A 178 -8.57 -10.68 9.00
CA MET A 178 -8.14 -11.13 7.68
C MET A 178 -7.58 -12.56 7.75
N ALA A 179 -6.72 -12.85 8.73
CA ALA A 179 -6.19 -14.20 8.92
C ALA A 179 -7.29 -15.25 9.15
N THR A 180 -8.35 -14.90 9.89
CA THR A 180 -9.53 -15.75 10.04
C THR A 180 -10.27 -15.95 8.72
N LEU A 181 -10.54 -14.88 7.96
CA LEU A 181 -11.25 -14.95 6.68
C LEU A 181 -10.53 -15.82 5.66
N VAL A 182 -9.22 -15.63 5.51
CA VAL A 182 -8.41 -16.46 4.62
C VAL A 182 -8.52 -17.93 4.97
N ARG A 183 -8.45 -18.27 6.27
CA ARG A 183 -8.59 -19.64 6.75
C ARG A 183 -9.96 -20.22 6.44
N GLU A 184 -11.02 -19.46 6.70
CA GLU A 184 -12.41 -19.87 6.44
C GLU A 184 -12.66 -20.11 4.96
N VAL A 185 -12.18 -19.22 4.08
CA VAL A 185 -12.31 -19.36 2.63
C VAL A 185 -11.55 -20.59 2.13
N LEU A 186 -10.28 -20.75 2.54
CA LEU A 186 -9.49 -21.94 2.17
C LEU A 186 -10.13 -23.24 2.65
N ALA A 187 -10.62 -23.27 3.89
CA ALA A 187 -11.34 -24.43 4.43
C ALA A 187 -12.63 -24.71 3.64
N GLY A 188 -13.41 -23.68 3.33
CA GLY A 188 -14.65 -23.78 2.55
C GLY A 188 -14.46 -24.14 1.08
N MET A 189 -13.24 -23.99 0.54
CA MET A 189 -12.86 -24.51 -0.78
C MET A 189 -12.53 -26.01 -0.75
N GLY A 190 -12.48 -26.64 0.43
CA GLY A 190 -12.15 -28.06 0.56
C GLY A 190 -10.71 -28.39 0.16
N THR A 191 -9.81 -27.41 0.16
CA THR A 191 -8.42 -27.64 -0.20
C THR A 191 -7.77 -28.63 0.78
N ARG A 192 -7.25 -29.73 0.25
CA ARG A 192 -6.46 -30.70 1.04
C ARG A 192 -5.01 -30.27 1.19
N ARG A 193 -4.59 -29.21 0.47
CA ARG A 193 -3.23 -28.70 0.52
C ARG A 193 -3.01 -27.98 1.85
N PRO A 194 -2.01 -28.38 2.65
CA PRO A 194 -1.74 -27.68 3.89
C PRO A 194 -1.23 -26.27 3.60
N PHE A 195 -1.73 -25.29 4.33
CA PHE A 195 -1.33 -23.89 4.22
C PHE A 195 -0.80 -23.36 5.55
N ARG A 196 -0.15 -22.20 5.51
CA ARG A 196 0.30 -21.43 6.67
C ARG A 196 -0.18 -19.99 6.53
N ILE A 197 -0.72 -19.45 7.61
CA ILE A 197 -1.10 -18.05 7.72
C ILE A 197 -0.23 -17.44 8.82
N LYS A 198 0.37 -16.28 8.53
CA LYS A 198 1.22 -15.53 9.46
C LYS A 198 0.77 -14.07 9.43
N VAL A 199 0.75 -13.42 10.59
CA VAL A 199 0.73 -11.95 10.65
C VAL A 199 2.10 -11.50 11.15
N SER A 200 2.78 -10.66 10.36
CA SER A 200 4.11 -10.16 10.69
C SER A 200 4.05 -9.04 11.74
N GLY A 201 5.21 -8.66 12.30
CA GLY A 201 5.29 -7.48 13.18
C GLY A 201 4.93 -6.16 12.47
N GLY A 202 4.98 -6.13 11.14
CA GLY A 202 4.47 -5.03 10.32
C GLY A 202 2.96 -5.11 10.03
N GLN A 203 2.23 -5.98 10.74
CA GLN A 203 0.79 -6.22 10.57
C GLN A 203 0.37 -6.69 9.16
N VAL A 204 1.32 -7.27 8.42
CA VAL A 204 1.04 -7.91 7.12
C VAL A 204 0.57 -9.34 7.37
N CYS A 205 -0.64 -9.66 6.94
CA CYS A 205 -1.21 -10.99 6.90
C CYS A 205 -0.79 -11.70 5.61
N SER A 206 0.02 -12.74 5.75
CA SER A 206 0.52 -13.55 4.65
C SER A 206 -0.07 -14.95 4.68
N ALA A 207 -0.50 -15.45 3.52
CA ALA A 207 -0.94 -16.84 3.34
C ALA A 207 -0.09 -17.55 2.29
N ARG A 208 0.35 -18.77 2.58
CA ARG A 208 1.20 -19.60 1.70
C ARG A 208 0.76 -21.06 1.76
N PHE A 209 0.81 -21.78 0.64
CA PHE A 209 0.78 -23.25 0.69
C PHE A 209 2.13 -23.77 1.21
N ARG A 210 2.11 -24.86 1.98
CA ARG A 210 3.37 -25.44 2.48
C ARG A 210 4.20 -25.98 1.32
N GLY A 211 5.48 -25.60 1.28
CA GLY A 211 6.42 -26.02 0.24
C GLY A 211 6.44 -25.11 -0.99
N GLU A 212 5.72 -23.99 -0.96
CA GLU A 212 5.81 -22.94 -1.97
C GLU A 212 6.48 -21.70 -1.38
N ASP A 213 7.32 -21.04 -2.18
CA ASP A 213 8.00 -19.81 -1.80
C ASP A 213 7.10 -18.57 -2.02
N GLU A 214 6.23 -18.65 -3.02
CA GLU A 214 5.29 -17.58 -3.38
C GLU A 214 4.10 -17.49 -2.40
N ALA A 215 3.73 -16.27 -2.06
CA ALA A 215 2.55 -16.00 -1.25
C ALA A 215 1.29 -16.13 -2.08
N LEU A 216 0.31 -16.88 -1.56
CA LEU A 216 -1.05 -16.85 -2.08
C LEU A 216 -1.70 -15.49 -1.83
N LEU A 217 -1.41 -14.86 -0.68
CA LEU A 217 -1.93 -13.56 -0.31
C LEU A 217 -0.89 -12.83 0.54
N GLU A 218 -0.66 -11.56 0.23
CA GLU A 218 -0.07 -10.59 1.15
C GLU A 218 -1.10 -9.46 1.34
N TYR A 219 -1.55 -9.25 2.58
CA TYR A 219 -2.54 -8.23 2.93
C TYR A 219 -2.04 -7.36 4.06
N LYS A 220 -2.14 -6.03 3.91
CA LYS A 220 -1.84 -5.07 4.98
C LYS A 220 -3.07 -4.22 5.28
N ALA A 221 -3.49 -4.17 6.54
CA ALA A 221 -4.51 -3.22 6.95
C ALA A 221 -3.99 -1.77 6.82
N LEU A 222 -4.84 -0.81 6.46
CA LEU A 222 -4.44 0.59 6.28
C LEU A 222 -3.76 1.13 7.54
N ASP A 223 -2.53 1.62 7.38
CA ASP A 223 -1.66 2.03 8.50
C ASP A 223 -2.20 3.30 9.18
N LEU A 224 -2.15 3.33 10.51
CA LEU A 224 -2.45 4.51 11.31
C LEU A 224 -1.27 4.83 12.21
N ARG A 225 -0.63 5.98 11.95
CA ARG A 225 0.53 6.46 12.71
C ARG A 225 0.13 7.44 13.80
N GLY A 226 1.12 7.81 14.62
CA GLY A 226 0.96 8.68 15.79
C GLY A 226 0.99 7.95 17.13
N PHE A 227 1.22 6.62 17.11
CA PHE A 227 1.28 5.78 18.29
C PHE A 227 2.66 5.13 18.44
N PRO A 228 3.10 4.81 19.68
CA PRO A 228 4.38 4.12 19.92
C PRO A 228 4.32 2.62 19.55
N PHE A 229 3.18 2.14 19.08
CA PHE A 229 2.93 0.79 18.60
C PHE A 229 2.21 0.85 17.25
N ARG A 230 2.20 -0.26 16.51
CA ARG A 230 1.54 -0.33 15.20
C ARG A 230 0.03 -0.38 15.36
N VAL A 231 -0.67 0.51 14.66
CA VAL A 231 -2.12 0.61 14.67
C VAL A 231 -2.61 0.55 13.23
N SER A 232 -3.71 -0.15 13.02
CA SER A 232 -4.45 -0.18 11.76
C SER A 232 -5.76 0.57 11.91
N GLY A 233 -6.42 0.87 10.79
CA GLY A 233 -7.62 1.71 10.77
C GLY A 233 -7.34 3.14 10.27
N GLY A 234 -6.25 3.32 9.53
CA GLY A 234 -6.05 4.53 8.75
C GLY A 234 -7.11 4.72 7.65
N ASP A 235 -7.07 5.88 7.02
CA ASP A 235 -7.70 6.10 5.72
C ASP A 235 -6.65 5.97 4.61
N LEU A 236 -7.10 6.01 3.34
CA LEU A 236 -6.21 5.86 2.19
C LEU A 236 -5.16 6.98 2.13
N GLN A 237 -5.46 8.18 2.61
CA GLN A 237 -4.53 9.31 2.61
C GLN A 237 -3.42 9.07 3.64
N ARG A 238 -3.78 8.67 4.86
CA ARG A 238 -2.81 8.31 5.91
C ARG A 238 -1.96 7.12 5.52
N ASP A 239 -2.54 6.07 4.92
CA ASP A 239 -1.77 4.92 4.45
C ASP A 239 -0.74 5.35 3.39
N ALA A 240 -1.13 6.21 2.44
CA ALA A 240 -0.24 6.74 1.41
C ALA A 240 0.95 7.51 1.99
N GLU A 241 0.77 8.26 3.09
CA GLU A 241 1.86 8.97 3.80
C GLU A 241 2.88 8.01 4.46
N THR A 242 2.57 6.72 4.54
CA THR A 242 3.48 5.68 5.08
C THR A 242 4.14 4.87 3.99
N ARG A 243 3.74 5.06 2.73
CA ARG A 243 4.32 4.39 1.57
C ARG A 243 5.58 5.10 1.09
N ASP A 244 6.35 4.38 0.31
CA ASP A 244 7.64 4.80 -0.20
C ASP A 244 7.53 5.79 -1.37
N LEU A 245 6.64 5.54 -2.33
CA LEU A 245 6.50 6.29 -3.57
C LEU A 245 5.03 6.52 -3.92
N SER A 246 4.72 7.66 -4.56
CA SER A 246 3.36 7.97 -5.07
C SER A 246 2.84 6.88 -6.00
N VAL A 247 3.67 6.45 -6.94
CA VAL A 247 3.33 5.39 -7.90
C VAL A 247 3.00 4.05 -7.23
N ASN A 248 3.51 3.79 -6.02
CA ASN A 248 3.19 2.61 -5.23
C ASN A 248 1.98 2.81 -4.31
N SER A 249 1.42 4.02 -4.30
CA SER A 249 0.26 4.40 -3.51
C SER A 249 -1.03 4.37 -4.32
N ILE A 250 -0.97 3.95 -5.59
CA ILE A 250 -2.16 3.70 -6.41
C ILE A 250 -2.84 2.41 -5.92
N HIS A 251 -4.15 2.46 -5.79
CA HIS A 251 -5.00 1.35 -5.37
C HIS A 251 -5.98 1.00 -6.49
N TYR A 252 -6.25 -0.29 -6.66
CA TYR A 252 -7.31 -0.77 -7.55
C TYR A 252 -8.38 -1.49 -6.73
N ASP A 253 -9.64 -1.08 -6.89
CA ASP A 253 -10.82 -1.73 -6.32
C ASP A 253 -11.41 -2.73 -7.33
N PRO A 254 -11.18 -4.04 -7.15
CA PRO A 254 -11.66 -5.04 -8.09
C PRO A 254 -13.18 -5.22 -8.07
N ARG A 255 -13.88 -4.75 -7.03
CA ARG A 255 -15.33 -4.90 -6.91
C ARG A 255 -16.09 -3.79 -7.63
N HIS A 256 -15.58 -2.57 -7.51
CA HIS A 256 -16.22 -1.38 -8.09
C HIS A 256 -15.58 -0.92 -9.39
N GLU A 257 -14.49 -1.57 -9.79
CA GLU A 257 -13.69 -1.24 -10.98
C GLU A 257 -13.20 0.22 -10.94
N LEU A 258 -12.62 0.60 -9.80
CA LEU A 258 -12.13 1.95 -9.55
C LEU A 258 -10.63 1.96 -9.32
N VAL A 259 -9.97 3.00 -9.80
CA VAL A 259 -8.58 3.31 -9.45
C VAL A 259 -8.60 4.47 -8.46
N LEU A 260 -7.84 4.33 -7.36
CA LEU A 260 -7.72 5.35 -6.34
C LEU A 260 -6.28 5.81 -6.20
N ASP A 261 -6.07 7.12 -6.31
CA ASP A 261 -4.78 7.78 -6.12
C ASP A 261 -4.87 8.75 -4.94
N PRO A 262 -4.69 8.27 -3.69
CA PRO A 262 -4.71 9.11 -2.49
C PRO A 262 -3.63 10.19 -2.48
N THR A 263 -2.60 10.09 -3.32
CA THR A 263 -1.56 11.12 -3.46
C THR A 263 -1.93 12.23 -4.44
N LEU A 264 -2.99 12.03 -5.24
CA LEU A 264 -3.41 12.88 -6.37
C LEU A 264 -2.28 13.14 -7.38
N ARG A 265 -1.32 12.22 -7.44
CA ARG A 265 -0.07 12.38 -8.17
C ARG A 265 0.46 11.07 -8.74
N GLY A 266 0.25 9.95 -8.07
CA GLY A 266 0.73 8.64 -8.48
C GLY A 266 0.42 8.32 -9.94
N LEU A 267 -0.79 8.62 -10.42
CA LEU A 267 -1.15 8.41 -11.83
C LEU A 267 -0.35 9.32 -12.78
N ALA A 268 -0.27 10.61 -12.46
CA ALA A 268 0.51 11.58 -13.25
C ALA A 268 2.02 11.25 -13.25
N ASP A 269 2.56 10.89 -12.10
CA ASP A 269 3.95 10.50 -11.87
C ASP A 269 4.30 9.20 -12.61
N LEU A 270 3.32 8.31 -12.83
CA LEU A 270 3.50 7.10 -13.64
C LEU A 270 3.63 7.38 -15.14
N GLY A 271 3.27 8.60 -15.57
CA GLY A 271 3.27 8.97 -16.98
C GLY A 271 2.15 8.32 -17.77
N SER A 272 1.00 8.03 -17.13
CA SER A 272 -0.16 7.41 -17.77
C SER A 272 -0.90 8.33 -18.76
N ASP A 273 -0.47 9.58 -18.92
CA ASP A 273 -0.90 10.43 -20.03
C ASP A 273 -0.29 9.90 -21.32
N VAL A 274 -1.14 9.22 -22.10
CA VAL A 274 -0.87 8.54 -23.37
C VAL A 274 -0.09 9.44 -24.33
N GLY A 275 1.21 9.17 -24.48
CA GLY A 275 2.07 9.82 -25.46
C GLY A 275 3.47 9.20 -25.48
N ASP A 276 3.99 8.94 -26.68
CA ASP A 276 5.35 8.50 -26.97
C ASP A 276 6.37 9.55 -26.47
N GLY A 277 6.76 9.42 -25.20
CA GLY A 277 7.52 10.45 -24.47
C GLY A 277 7.16 10.63 -23.00
N SER A 278 6.31 9.78 -22.43
CA SER A 278 5.95 9.83 -21.01
C SER A 278 7.20 9.76 -20.11
N VAL A 279 7.34 10.76 -19.25
CA VAL A 279 8.45 10.87 -18.30
C VAL A 279 7.92 10.45 -16.95
N ARG A 280 8.46 9.36 -16.40
CA ARG A 280 8.12 8.91 -15.04
C ARG A 280 8.72 9.88 -14.02
N GLU A 281 7.96 10.25 -13.01
CA GLU A 281 8.43 11.04 -11.88
C GLU A 281 8.42 10.15 -10.64
N LEU A 282 9.53 10.16 -9.90
CA LEU A 282 9.54 9.57 -8.57
C LEU A 282 9.15 10.67 -7.59
N TRP A 283 8.27 10.38 -6.64
CA TRP A 283 7.96 11.28 -5.54
C TRP A 283 7.71 10.46 -4.27
N VAL A 284 8.20 10.96 -3.13
CA VAL A 284 8.15 10.28 -1.84
C VAL A 284 7.06 10.91 -0.98
N PRO A 285 5.91 10.24 -0.75
CA PRO A 285 4.88 10.72 0.17
C PRO A 285 5.30 10.67 1.64
N TYR A 286 6.34 9.90 1.95
CA TYR A 286 6.73 9.57 3.31
C TYR A 286 7.10 10.80 4.15
N ARG A 287 6.42 11.00 5.29
CA ARG A 287 6.60 12.18 6.17
C ARG A 287 7.12 11.89 7.57
N HIS A 288 7.39 10.63 7.90
CA HIS A 288 7.70 10.25 9.28
C HIS A 288 9.21 10.23 9.55
N ASP A 289 9.59 10.41 10.83
CA ASP A 289 10.97 10.32 11.29
C ASP A 289 11.28 8.92 11.84
N VAL A 290 11.32 7.93 10.94
CA VAL A 290 11.71 6.55 11.28
C VAL A 290 12.94 6.18 10.45
N PRO A 291 14.15 6.17 11.04
CA PRO A 291 15.40 5.98 10.31
C PRO A 291 15.42 4.78 9.38
N PHE A 292 15.02 3.60 9.88
CA PHE A 292 15.02 2.37 9.09
C PHE A 292 14.14 2.48 7.83
N GLU A 293 12.97 3.12 7.94
CA GLU A 293 12.06 3.29 6.81
C GLU A 293 12.59 4.33 5.81
N GLN A 294 13.15 5.45 6.29
CA GLN A 294 13.80 6.45 5.43
C GLN A 294 14.99 5.86 4.66
N VAL A 295 15.83 5.05 5.30
CA VAL A 295 16.94 4.37 4.62
C VAL A 295 16.43 3.31 3.63
N GLY A 296 15.38 2.58 3.99
CA GLY A 296 14.72 1.65 3.07
C GLY A 296 14.16 2.34 1.81
N ILE A 297 13.60 3.55 1.97
CA ILE A 297 13.12 4.36 0.85
C ILE A 297 14.28 4.84 -0.02
N LEU A 298 15.42 5.26 0.56
CA LEU A 298 16.63 5.59 -0.22
C LEU A 298 17.10 4.42 -1.08
N LEU A 299 17.19 3.21 -0.52
CA LEU A 299 17.54 2.00 -1.29
C LEU A 299 16.54 1.73 -2.41
N ARG A 300 15.25 1.93 -2.12
CA ARG A 300 14.20 1.74 -3.11
C ARG A 300 14.29 2.77 -4.23
N LEU A 301 14.58 4.03 -3.93
CA LEU A 301 14.84 5.05 -4.95
C LEU A 301 15.99 4.63 -5.87
N VAL A 302 17.11 4.13 -5.31
CA VAL A 302 18.24 3.62 -6.10
C VAL A 302 17.78 2.48 -7.02
N LYS A 303 17.00 1.52 -6.49
CA LYS A 303 16.41 0.43 -7.28
C LYS A 303 15.58 0.95 -8.46
N PHE A 304 14.66 1.88 -8.20
CA PHE A 304 13.77 2.41 -9.26
C PHE A 304 14.54 3.16 -10.34
N VAL A 305 15.49 4.01 -9.95
CA VAL A 305 16.33 4.73 -10.91
C VAL A 305 17.16 3.74 -11.73
N ALA A 306 17.83 2.78 -11.10
CA ALA A 306 18.62 1.78 -11.81
C ALA A 306 17.77 0.92 -12.78
N ARG A 307 16.61 0.42 -12.32
CA ARG A 307 15.69 -0.39 -13.13
C ARG A 307 15.18 0.38 -14.34
N TRP A 308 14.51 1.50 -14.11
CA TRP A 308 13.84 2.23 -15.19
C TRP A 308 14.84 2.86 -16.17
N ARG A 309 16.05 3.26 -15.73
CA ARG A 309 17.13 3.67 -16.66
C ARG A 309 17.60 2.49 -17.51
N GLY A 310 17.77 1.32 -16.90
CA GLY A 310 18.14 0.09 -17.61
C GLY A 310 17.10 -0.35 -18.64
N GLU A 311 15.82 -0.06 -18.38
CA GLU A 311 14.71 -0.26 -19.33
C GLU A 311 14.63 0.84 -20.42
N GLY A 312 15.53 1.83 -20.40
CA GLY A 312 15.56 2.93 -21.37
C GLY A 312 14.52 4.03 -21.12
N LEU A 313 13.87 4.05 -19.95
CA LEU A 313 12.82 5.00 -19.63
C LEU A 313 13.37 6.37 -19.23
N ARG A 314 12.61 7.41 -19.56
CA ARG A 314 12.87 8.78 -19.11
C ARG A 314 12.30 8.97 -17.71
N ILE A 315 13.16 9.34 -16.76
CA ILE A 315 12.78 9.55 -15.35
C ILE A 315 13.22 10.94 -14.90
N ARG A 316 12.38 11.62 -14.12
CA ARG A 316 12.72 12.82 -13.34
C ARG A 316 12.97 12.44 -11.88
N VAL A 317 14.15 12.81 -11.38
CA VAL A 317 14.61 12.52 -10.01
C VAL A 317 14.69 13.77 -9.11
N ALA A 318 14.26 14.93 -9.60
CA ALA A 318 14.38 16.19 -8.85
C ALA A 318 13.66 16.18 -7.49
N GLN A 319 12.53 15.49 -7.37
CA GLN A 319 11.83 15.33 -6.09
C GLN A 319 12.60 14.39 -5.13
N PRO A 320 13.04 13.18 -5.55
CA PRO A 320 13.92 12.32 -4.77
C PRO A 320 15.16 13.05 -4.25
N MET A 321 15.81 13.84 -5.10
CA MET A 321 16.98 14.62 -4.72
C MET A 321 16.67 15.59 -3.58
N ARG A 322 15.57 16.34 -3.69
CA ARG A 322 15.13 17.26 -2.62
C ARG A 322 14.77 16.54 -1.34
N TRP A 323 14.06 15.41 -1.45
CA TRP A 323 13.69 14.60 -0.29
C TRP A 323 14.93 14.03 0.41
N ALA A 324 15.86 13.44 -0.35
CA ALA A 324 17.10 12.86 0.17
C ALA A 324 18.02 13.93 0.80
N ALA A 325 18.06 15.14 0.22
CA ALA A 325 18.82 16.27 0.78
C ALA A 325 18.22 16.83 2.07
N GLY A 326 16.93 16.57 2.34
CA GLY A 326 16.26 16.96 3.58
C GLY A 326 16.40 15.93 4.72
N LEU A 327 17.04 14.79 4.48
CA LEU A 327 17.27 13.78 5.51
C LEU A 327 18.36 14.24 6.50
N PRO A 328 18.28 13.83 7.78
CA PRO A 328 19.23 14.27 8.79
C PRO A 328 20.62 13.65 8.59
N ASP A 329 21.69 14.40 8.84
CA ASP A 329 23.07 13.94 8.63
C ASP A 329 23.46 12.73 9.49
N ASP A 330 22.81 12.57 10.64
CA ASP A 330 23.00 11.48 11.59
C ASP A 330 22.12 10.25 11.30
N LEU A 331 21.33 10.26 10.21
CA LEU A 331 20.36 9.20 9.86
C LEU A 331 20.92 7.78 10.03
N PHE A 332 22.10 7.54 9.48
CA PHE A 332 22.74 6.21 9.50
C PHE A 332 23.29 5.82 10.88
N ALA A 333 23.65 6.81 11.72
CA ALA A 333 24.11 6.55 13.09
C ALA A 333 22.94 6.14 14.02
N ARG A 334 21.69 6.45 13.62
CA ARG A 334 20.48 6.10 14.37
C ARG A 334 20.02 4.65 14.15
N LEU A 335 20.66 3.91 13.25
CA LEU A 335 20.33 2.51 12.95
C LEU A 335 21.08 1.53 13.85
N SER A 336 20.34 0.56 14.40
CA SER A 336 20.90 -0.58 15.13
C SER A 336 21.62 -1.58 14.22
N ALA A 337 22.44 -2.46 14.79
CA ALA A 337 23.13 -3.51 14.03
C ALA A 337 22.15 -4.44 13.30
N ALA A 338 21.06 -4.84 13.97
CA ALA A 338 20.04 -5.70 13.36
C ALA A 338 19.32 -5.02 12.18
N GLU A 339 19.10 -3.71 12.27
CA GLU A 339 18.54 -2.93 11.15
C GLU A 339 19.50 -2.87 9.96
N TRP A 340 20.79 -2.70 10.21
CA TRP A 340 21.82 -2.79 9.17
C TRP A 340 21.86 -4.16 8.49
N ASP A 341 21.75 -5.24 9.26
CA ASP A 341 21.72 -6.60 8.72
C ASP A 341 20.54 -6.78 7.77
N LYS A 342 19.35 -6.32 8.20
CA LYS A 342 18.15 -6.33 7.38
C LYS A 342 18.26 -5.44 6.13
N LEU A 343 18.91 -4.28 6.24
CA LEU A 343 19.15 -3.41 5.07
C LEU A 343 20.08 -4.04 4.04
N ARG A 344 21.04 -4.88 4.46
CA ARG A 344 21.88 -5.66 3.53
C ARG A 344 21.04 -6.69 2.76
N GLU A 345 20.16 -7.41 3.44
CA GLU A 345 19.23 -8.34 2.80
C GLU A 345 18.34 -7.62 1.78
N ILE A 346 17.77 -6.47 2.15
CA ILE A 346 16.94 -5.65 1.27
C ILE A 346 17.75 -5.15 0.06
N ARG A 347 18.98 -4.64 0.27
CA ARG A 347 19.86 -4.20 -0.81
C ARG A 347 20.12 -5.33 -1.79
N ASP A 348 20.46 -6.51 -1.28
CA ASP A 348 20.80 -7.66 -2.10
C ASP A 348 19.59 -8.10 -2.93
N ASP A 349 18.40 -8.14 -2.36
CA ASP A 349 17.19 -8.43 -3.14
C ASP A 349 16.85 -7.33 -4.16
N TYR A 350 16.98 -6.07 -3.78
CA TYR A 350 16.61 -4.94 -4.64
C TYR A 350 17.56 -4.73 -5.81
N LEU A 351 18.85 -4.99 -5.59
CA LEU A 351 19.90 -4.61 -6.52
C LEU A 351 20.60 -5.80 -7.18
N LYS A 352 20.26 -7.06 -6.86
CA LYS A 352 20.87 -8.27 -7.43
C LYS A 352 21.02 -8.24 -8.95
N ASP A 353 20.02 -7.72 -9.66
CA ASP A 353 19.97 -7.72 -11.13
C ASP A 353 20.63 -6.48 -11.77
N HIS A 354 21.20 -5.57 -10.97
CA HIS A 354 21.85 -4.35 -11.46
C HIS A 354 23.37 -4.43 -11.33
N SER A 355 24.11 -3.95 -12.32
CA SER A 355 25.57 -3.85 -12.25
C SER A 355 26.01 -2.86 -11.16
N ALA A 356 27.23 -2.99 -10.64
CA ALA A 356 27.78 -2.04 -9.67
C ALA A 356 27.82 -0.59 -10.21
N GLU A 357 28.09 -0.44 -11.51
CA GLU A 357 28.05 0.85 -12.20
C GLU A 357 26.64 1.44 -12.24
N ALA A 358 25.62 0.64 -12.59
CA ALA A 358 24.23 1.10 -12.62
C ALA A 358 23.75 1.52 -11.23
N ARG A 359 24.10 0.76 -10.18
CA ARG A 359 23.78 1.10 -8.78
C ARG A 359 24.42 2.41 -8.35
N ARG A 360 25.71 2.62 -8.70
CA ARG A 360 26.46 3.83 -8.38
C ARG A 360 25.89 5.04 -9.09
N SER A 361 25.68 4.94 -10.40
CA SER A 361 25.09 6.01 -11.24
C SER A 361 23.71 6.42 -10.70
N ALA A 362 22.86 5.46 -10.37
CA ALA A 362 21.56 5.72 -9.77
C ALA A 362 21.66 6.45 -8.42
N ALA A 363 22.60 6.05 -7.55
CA ALA A 363 22.83 6.73 -6.28
C ALA A 363 23.37 8.16 -6.46
N GLU A 364 24.25 8.39 -7.43
CA GLU A 364 24.77 9.71 -7.78
C GLU A 364 23.65 10.63 -8.30
N GLU A 365 22.73 10.12 -9.12
CA GLU A 365 21.53 10.85 -9.57
C GLU A 365 20.62 11.27 -8.40
N ILE A 366 20.49 10.44 -7.36
CA ILE A 366 19.66 10.75 -6.17
C ILE A 366 20.39 11.72 -5.24
N GLY A 367 21.70 11.59 -5.09
CA GLY A 367 22.56 12.53 -4.36
C GLY A 367 23.37 11.91 -3.22
N PRO A 368 24.07 12.75 -2.44
CA PRO A 368 25.12 12.33 -1.51
C PRO A 368 24.68 11.30 -0.46
N MET A 369 23.43 11.37 0.03
CA MET A 369 22.94 10.41 1.01
C MET A 369 22.78 9.00 0.44
N ALA A 370 22.35 8.86 -0.82
CA ALA A 370 22.26 7.56 -1.46
C ALA A 370 23.66 6.96 -1.71
N VAL A 371 24.62 7.80 -2.14
CA VAL A 371 26.02 7.38 -2.32
C VAL A 371 26.62 6.89 -1.00
N ARG A 372 26.46 7.66 0.08
CA ARG A 372 26.94 7.30 1.41
C ARG A 372 26.29 6.01 1.91
N LEU A 373 24.98 5.83 1.68
CA LEU A 373 24.28 4.60 2.05
C LEU A 373 24.87 3.35 1.38
N LEU A 374 25.12 3.41 0.07
CA LEU A 374 25.72 2.27 -0.63
C LEU A 374 27.13 1.98 -0.11
N ALA A 375 27.94 3.01 0.12
CA ALA A 375 29.28 2.85 0.67
C ALA A 375 29.27 2.20 2.07
N GLU A 376 28.37 2.64 2.96
CA GLU A 376 28.20 2.04 4.30
C GLU A 376 27.77 0.56 4.22
N LEU A 377 26.86 0.22 3.31
CA LEU A 377 26.41 -1.17 3.11
C LEU A 377 27.51 -2.05 2.54
N ASP A 378 28.37 -1.54 1.67
CA ASP A 378 29.49 -2.27 1.08
C ASP A 378 30.59 -2.53 2.12
N VAL A 379 31.00 -1.49 2.87
CA VAL A 379 31.97 -1.62 3.98
C VAL A 379 31.49 -2.66 4.99
N ARG A 380 30.21 -2.62 5.39
CA ARG A 380 29.63 -3.57 6.35
C ARG A 380 29.41 -4.97 5.78
N SER A 381 29.44 -5.11 4.46
CA SER A 381 29.38 -6.42 3.77
C SER A 381 30.78 -7.02 3.54
N GLY A 382 31.85 -6.30 3.86
CA GLY A 382 33.22 -6.68 3.52
C GLY A 382 33.50 -6.66 2.02
N ARG A 383 32.80 -5.80 1.26
CA ARG A 383 32.92 -5.66 -0.19
C ARG A 383 33.60 -4.36 -0.60
#